data_AF-A0A9C6U1I7-F1
#
_entry.id   AF-A0A9C6U1I7-F1
#
_cell.length_a   1.000
_cell.length_b   1.000
_cell.length_c   1.000
_cell.angle_alpha   90.00
_cell.angle_beta   90.00
_cell.angle_gamma   90.00
#
_symmetry.space_group_name_H-M   'P 1'
#
loop_
_entity.id
_entity.type
_entity.pdbx_description
1 polymer ?
#
loop_
_entity_poly.entity_id
_entity_poly.type
_entity_poly.pdbx_seq_one_letter_code
_entity_poly.pdbx_strand_id
1 'polypeptide(L)'
;MSTGTDSAKHASLDDINSNSFDPDHYMNLMVHKSNLEGLLQRHVKLATEIKNLDTDLQMLVYENYNKFISATDTIKRMKSNIFGMETNMEQHLEKIMSVQSRSDSVNTSLFDKREHIEKLHPTCNLLRKVQFIYDLPDRLNKCIKSEAYVDAVRLYTGAMPILMAYGDSSFQDCKLASEKAMATIVKNLHRKQRKLFSNSESIQKRAEATMLLKQLEYPAKECSFKNWLLCTEKFFEKNLIYLNQHVCLQFQ
;
A
#
# COMPACT_ATOMS: atom_id res chain seq x y z
N MET A 1 -7.97 49.24 -36.01
CA MET A 1 -7.04 50.31 -35.62
C MET A 1 -5.63 49.77 -35.66
N SER A 2 -4.92 50.02 -36.75
CA SER A 2 -3.47 50.23 -36.77
C SER A 2 -3.23 51.25 -37.86
N THR A 3 -2.86 52.43 -37.41
CA THR A 3 -2.72 53.68 -38.13
C THR A 3 -1.60 53.59 -39.15
N GLY A 4 -1.94 53.91 -40.41
CA GLY A 4 -0.96 54.23 -41.44
C GLY A 4 -0.03 55.33 -40.98
N THR A 5 1.26 55.07 -41.09
CA THR A 5 2.33 56.06 -41.09
C THR A 5 3.45 55.53 -41.98
N ASP A 6 3.14 55.28 -43.25
CA ASP A 6 4.19 55.18 -44.25
C ASP A 6 4.55 56.61 -44.65
N SER A 7 5.66 57.05 -44.05
CA SER A 7 6.44 58.22 -44.44
C SER A 7 6.44 58.36 -45.97
N ALA A 8 5.72 59.36 -46.47
CA ALA A 8 5.82 59.83 -47.84
C ALA A 8 7.23 60.40 -48.06
N LYS A 9 8.21 59.50 -48.27
CA LYS A 9 9.40 59.83 -49.04
C LYS A 9 8.84 60.24 -50.39
N HIS A 10 9.01 61.50 -50.77
CA HIS A 10 8.76 61.97 -52.13
C HIS A 10 9.40 60.94 -53.07
N ALA A 11 8.57 60.09 -53.70
CA ALA A 11 9.03 59.18 -54.72
C ALA A 11 9.62 60.08 -55.79
N SER A 12 10.94 60.10 -55.90
CA SER A 12 11.57 60.80 -57.01
C SER A 12 10.96 60.18 -58.27
N LEU A 13 10.61 60.99 -59.25
CA LEU A 13 10.05 60.54 -60.54
C LEU A 13 11.00 59.56 -61.29
N ASP A 14 12.18 59.30 -60.72
CA ASP A 14 13.22 58.41 -61.22
C ASP A 14 13.20 57.02 -60.54
N ASP A 15 12.27 56.73 -59.61
CA ASP A 15 12.17 55.43 -58.93
C ASP A 15 11.32 54.41 -59.71
N ILE A 16 11.99 53.37 -60.21
CA ILE A 16 11.38 52.28 -61.02
C ILE A 16 10.40 51.43 -60.20
N ASN A 17 10.52 51.40 -58.86
CA ASN A 17 9.63 50.60 -58.01
C ASN A 17 8.37 51.35 -57.56
N SER A 18 8.20 52.61 -57.99
CA SER A 18 7.02 53.39 -57.65
C SER A 18 5.79 52.94 -58.45
N ASN A 19 4.62 52.90 -57.79
CA ASN A 19 3.34 52.62 -58.44
C ASN A 19 2.94 53.64 -59.53
N SER A 20 3.62 54.79 -59.59
CA SER A 20 3.40 55.86 -60.58
C SER A 20 4.56 56.01 -61.57
N PHE A 21 5.34 54.94 -61.79
CA PHE A 21 6.48 54.95 -62.70
C PHE A 21 6.06 55.28 -64.15
N ASP A 22 6.69 56.30 -64.74
CA ASP A 22 6.54 56.67 -66.15
C ASP A 22 7.81 56.27 -66.92
N PRO A 23 7.75 55.23 -67.78
CA PRO A 23 8.92 54.75 -68.54
C PRO A 23 9.50 55.81 -69.49
N ASP A 24 8.64 56.64 -70.10
CA ASP A 24 9.06 57.61 -71.11
C ASP A 24 9.79 58.78 -70.44
N HIS A 25 9.27 59.27 -69.32
CA HIS A 25 9.94 60.29 -68.51
C HIS A 25 11.29 59.79 -67.95
N TYR A 26 11.31 58.58 -67.39
CA TYR A 26 12.53 57.96 -66.86
C TYR A 26 13.60 57.78 -67.95
N MET A 27 13.22 57.31 -69.14
CA MET A 27 14.15 57.08 -70.24
C MET A 27 14.70 58.40 -70.78
N ASN A 28 13.85 59.42 -70.95
CA ASN A 28 14.28 60.75 -71.39
C ASN A 28 15.31 61.35 -70.43
N LEU A 29 15.05 61.24 -69.13
CA LEU A 29 15.96 61.72 -68.10
C LEU A 29 17.29 60.94 -68.08
N MET A 30 17.25 59.62 -68.28
CA MET A 30 18.44 58.77 -68.36
C MET A 30 19.33 59.13 -69.55
N VAL A 31 18.74 59.35 -70.73
CA VAL A 31 19.48 59.76 -71.95
C VAL A 31 20.14 61.13 -71.76
N HIS A 32 19.49 62.05 -71.06
CA HIS A 32 20.06 63.37 -70.77
C HIS A 32 21.12 63.36 -69.65
N LYS A 33 21.03 62.46 -68.66
CA LYS A 33 21.95 62.42 -67.51
C LYS A 33 23.15 61.50 -67.69
N SER A 34 23.10 60.51 -68.58
CA SER A 34 24.14 59.47 -68.72
C SER A 34 24.74 59.41 -70.12
N ASN A 35 26.02 59.01 -70.22
CA ASN A 35 26.67 58.72 -71.50
C ASN A 35 26.32 57.29 -71.96
N LEU A 36 26.67 56.96 -73.21
CA LEU A 36 26.36 55.66 -73.81
C LEU A 36 26.87 54.46 -72.99
N GLU A 37 28.05 54.57 -72.40
CA GLU A 37 28.64 53.52 -71.55
C GLU A 37 27.81 53.31 -70.28
N GLY A 38 27.39 54.40 -69.62
CA GLY A 38 26.49 54.33 -68.46
C GLY A 38 25.13 53.73 -68.79
N LEU A 39 24.59 54.05 -69.97
CA LEU A 39 23.34 53.46 -70.45
C LEU A 39 23.49 51.95 -70.73
N LEU A 40 24.61 51.53 -71.33
CA LEU A 40 24.91 50.12 -71.59
C LEU A 40 25.07 49.34 -70.27
N GLN A 41 25.79 49.88 -69.31
CA GLN A 41 25.94 49.28 -67.98
C GLN A 41 24.58 49.16 -67.27
N ARG A 42 23.71 50.18 -67.36
CA ARG A 42 22.37 50.11 -66.79
C ARG A 42 21.52 49.03 -67.46
N HIS A 43 21.59 48.88 -68.78
CA HIS A 43 20.92 47.80 -69.50
C HIS A 43 21.39 46.43 -69.03
N VAL A 44 22.70 46.20 -68.91
CA VAL A 44 23.26 44.93 -68.41
C VAL A 44 22.78 44.66 -66.98
N LYS A 45 22.81 45.67 -66.11
CA LYS A 45 22.31 45.56 -64.74
C LYS A 45 20.82 45.20 -64.69
N LEU A 46 19.98 45.86 -65.49
CA LEU A 46 18.55 45.55 -65.58
C LEU A 46 18.32 44.12 -66.08
N ALA A 47 19.06 43.68 -67.10
CA ALA A 47 18.96 42.31 -67.60
C ALA A 47 19.31 41.27 -66.52
N THR A 48 20.32 41.55 -65.68
CA THR A 48 20.65 40.69 -64.54
C THR A 48 19.59 40.73 -63.42
N GLU A 49 19.04 41.91 -63.12
CA GLU A 49 17.96 42.08 -62.14
C GLU A 49 16.70 41.30 -62.56
N ILE A 50 16.32 41.36 -63.84
CA ILE A 50 15.19 40.60 -64.40
C ILE A 50 15.41 39.09 -64.22
N LYS A 51 16.60 38.59 -64.55
CA LYS A 51 16.92 37.15 -64.41
C LYS A 51 16.90 36.68 -62.96
N ASN A 52 17.42 37.50 -62.04
CA ASN A 52 17.42 37.17 -60.62
C ASN A 52 15.99 37.15 -60.07
N LEU A 53 15.16 38.14 -60.41
CA LEU A 53 13.76 38.18 -59.99
C LEU A 53 12.95 36.98 -60.52
N ASP A 54 13.20 36.54 -61.76
CA ASP A 54 12.58 35.32 -62.29
C ASP A 54 13.00 34.07 -61.50
N THR A 55 14.28 33.96 -61.17
CA THR A 55 14.80 32.85 -60.36
C THR A 55 14.20 32.87 -58.94
N ASP A 56 14.10 34.04 -58.32
CA ASP A 56 13.51 34.21 -56.99
C ASP A 56 12.02 33.88 -56.99
N LEU A 57 11.29 34.29 -58.04
CA LEU A 57 9.89 33.93 -58.21
C LEU A 57 9.71 32.41 -58.32
N GLN A 58 10.52 31.75 -59.14
CA GLN A 58 10.49 30.29 -59.28
C GLN A 58 10.80 29.58 -57.96
N MET A 59 11.80 30.06 -57.22
CA MET A 59 12.16 29.52 -55.90
C MET A 59 11.02 29.70 -54.89
N LEU A 60 10.38 30.87 -54.85
CA LEU A 60 9.25 31.13 -53.96
C LEU A 60 8.07 30.20 -54.26
N VAL A 61 7.75 30.01 -55.54
CA VAL A 61 6.70 29.10 -55.99
C VAL A 61 7.02 27.66 -55.55
N TYR A 62 8.26 27.20 -55.77
CA TYR A 62 8.69 25.87 -55.37
C TYR A 62 8.60 25.66 -53.85
N GLU A 63 9.10 26.61 -53.06
CA GLU A 63 8.98 26.56 -51.61
C GLU A 63 7.53 26.52 -51.14
N ASN A 64 6.66 27.34 -51.75
CA ASN A 64 5.26 27.39 -51.38
C ASN A 64 4.53 26.07 -51.68
N TYR A 65 4.75 25.51 -52.88
CA TYR A 65 4.19 24.21 -53.23
C TYR A 65 4.72 23.09 -52.34
N ASN A 66 6.01 23.07 -52.01
CA ASN A 66 6.56 22.09 -51.09
C ASN A 66 5.96 22.19 -49.69
N LYS A 67 5.74 23.41 -49.19
CA LYS A 67 5.06 23.65 -47.91
C LYS A 67 3.62 23.14 -47.96
N PHE A 68 2.90 23.37 -49.07
CA PHE A 68 1.53 22.88 -49.27
C PHE A 68 1.46 21.34 -49.33
N ILE A 69 2.38 20.71 -50.06
CA ILE A 69 2.49 19.25 -50.15
C ILE A 69 2.78 18.67 -48.76
N SER A 70 3.75 19.23 -48.05
CA SER A 70 4.14 18.79 -46.70
C SER A 70 3.00 18.94 -45.69
N ALA A 71 2.25 20.04 -45.76
CA ALA A 71 1.06 20.25 -44.94
C ALA A 71 -0.02 19.21 -45.26
N THR A 72 -0.27 18.96 -46.54
CA THR A 72 -1.25 17.97 -47.01
C THR A 72 -0.88 16.56 -46.54
N ASP A 73 0.40 16.17 -46.64
CA ASP A 73 0.85 14.85 -46.19
C ASP A 73 0.79 14.72 -44.66
N THR A 74 1.03 15.81 -43.94
CA THR A 74 0.84 15.83 -42.48
C THR A 74 -0.62 15.62 -42.12
N ILE A 75 -1.56 16.27 -42.80
CA ILE A 75 -3.01 16.05 -42.61
C ILE A 75 -3.39 14.60 -42.92
N LYS A 76 -2.85 14.00 -44.00
CA LYS A 76 -3.10 12.59 -44.33
C LYS A 76 -2.61 11.65 -43.23
N ARG A 77 -1.41 11.87 -42.70
CA ARG A 77 -0.87 11.08 -41.56
C ARG A 77 -1.72 11.26 -40.31
N MET A 78 -2.11 12.50 -39.98
CA MET A 78 -3.00 12.77 -38.84
C MET A 78 -4.33 12.03 -38.98
N LYS A 79 -4.94 12.08 -40.17
CA LYS A 79 -6.17 11.34 -40.49
C LYS A 79 -6.00 9.85 -40.23
N SER A 80 -4.98 9.22 -40.80
CA SER A 80 -4.72 7.78 -40.63
C SER A 80 -4.52 7.39 -39.16
N ASN A 81 -3.81 8.21 -38.39
CA ASN A 81 -3.55 7.93 -36.98
C ASN A 81 -4.83 8.06 -36.14
N ILE A 82 -5.68 9.04 -36.41
CA ILE A 82 -6.95 9.23 -35.70
C ILE A 82 -7.89 8.04 -35.96
N PHE A 83 -8.01 7.59 -37.21
CA PHE A 83 -8.81 6.41 -37.54
C PHE A 83 -8.25 5.14 -36.88
N GLY A 84 -6.93 4.96 -36.86
CA GLY A 84 -6.32 3.84 -36.13
C GLY A 84 -6.56 3.90 -34.61
N MET A 85 -6.60 5.10 -34.03
CA MET A 85 -6.87 5.31 -32.61
C MET A 85 -8.31 4.96 -32.22
N GLU A 86 -9.30 5.30 -33.06
CA GLU A 86 -10.70 4.96 -32.86
C GLU A 86 -10.90 3.44 -32.75
N THR A 87 -10.36 2.68 -33.69
CA THR A 87 -10.42 1.21 -33.65
C THR A 87 -9.73 0.63 -32.42
N ASN A 88 -8.57 1.17 -32.03
CA ASN A 88 -7.87 0.72 -30.83
C ASN A 88 -8.68 1.00 -29.55
N MET A 89 -9.39 2.14 -29.50
CA MET A 89 -10.23 2.51 -28.37
C MET A 89 -11.44 1.57 -28.24
N GLU A 90 -12.10 1.25 -29.35
CA GLU A 90 -13.20 0.28 -29.38
C GLU A 90 -12.74 -1.10 -28.89
N GLN A 91 -11.61 -1.61 -29.40
CA GLN A 91 -11.03 -2.88 -28.96
C GLN A 91 -10.69 -2.85 -27.45
N HIS A 92 -10.25 -1.71 -26.93
CA HIS A 92 -9.93 -1.58 -25.52
C HIS A 92 -11.20 -1.61 -24.66
N LEU A 93 -12.26 -0.91 -25.06
CA LEU A 93 -13.56 -0.95 -24.39
C LEU A 93 -14.13 -2.38 -24.37
N GLU A 94 -14.05 -3.09 -25.49
CA GLU A 94 -14.49 -4.49 -25.58
C GLU A 94 -13.72 -5.38 -24.59
N LYS A 95 -12.38 -5.24 -24.51
CA LYS A 95 -11.56 -5.98 -23.55
C LYS A 95 -11.93 -5.66 -22.10
N ILE A 96 -12.18 -4.38 -21.77
CA ILE A 96 -12.59 -3.97 -20.43
C ILE A 96 -13.94 -4.60 -20.09
N MET A 97 -14.92 -4.57 -21.01
CA MET A 97 -16.23 -5.21 -20.81
C MET A 97 -16.11 -6.74 -20.65
N SER A 98 -15.22 -7.38 -21.42
CA SER A 98 -14.95 -8.82 -21.29
C SER A 98 -14.32 -9.15 -19.92
N VAL A 99 -13.34 -8.36 -19.46
CA VAL A 99 -12.74 -8.55 -18.14
C VAL A 99 -13.75 -8.30 -17.02
N GLN A 100 -14.58 -7.26 -17.15
CA GLN A 100 -15.63 -6.94 -16.18
C GLN A 100 -16.64 -8.08 -16.07
N SER A 101 -17.21 -8.54 -17.18
CA SER A 101 -18.18 -9.64 -17.18
C SER A 101 -17.60 -10.95 -16.62
N ARG A 102 -16.34 -11.26 -16.95
CA ARG A 102 -15.64 -12.42 -16.37
C ARG A 102 -15.36 -12.24 -14.89
N SER A 103 -15.02 -11.03 -14.44
CA SER A 103 -14.84 -10.69 -13.03
C SER A 103 -16.15 -10.84 -12.25
N ASP A 104 -17.26 -10.36 -12.80
CA ASP A 104 -18.58 -10.46 -12.17
C ASP A 104 -19.02 -11.93 -12.06
N SER A 105 -18.75 -12.74 -13.08
CA SER A 105 -19.00 -14.19 -13.04
C SER A 105 -18.18 -14.88 -11.95
N VAL A 106 -16.87 -14.58 -11.85
CA VAL A 106 -16.01 -15.12 -10.79
C VAL A 106 -16.48 -14.65 -9.41
N ASN A 107 -16.81 -13.36 -9.28
CA ASN A 107 -17.25 -12.78 -8.02
C ASN A 107 -18.57 -13.41 -7.54
N THR A 108 -19.52 -13.62 -8.46
CA THR A 108 -20.78 -14.31 -8.16
C THR A 108 -20.52 -15.75 -7.71
N SER A 109 -19.67 -16.49 -8.42
CA SER A 109 -19.32 -17.87 -8.02
C SER A 109 -18.63 -17.94 -6.66
N LEU A 110 -17.71 -17.02 -6.37
CA LEU A 110 -17.05 -16.96 -5.07
C LEU A 110 -18.00 -16.50 -3.96
N PHE A 111 -18.95 -15.62 -4.26
CA PHE A 111 -19.97 -15.18 -3.31
C PHE A 111 -20.80 -16.37 -2.81
N ASP A 112 -21.29 -17.22 -3.71
CA ASP A 112 -22.05 -18.43 -3.34
C ASP A 112 -21.22 -19.35 -2.42
N LYS A 113 -19.94 -19.56 -2.74
CA LYS A 113 -19.04 -20.37 -1.90
C LYS A 113 -18.80 -19.74 -0.53
N ARG A 114 -18.62 -18.43 -0.45
CA ARG A 114 -18.46 -17.70 0.82
C ARG A 114 -19.72 -17.82 1.67
N GLU A 115 -20.89 -17.68 1.08
CA GLU A 115 -22.17 -17.82 1.77
C GLU A 115 -22.34 -19.24 2.35
N HIS A 116 -21.99 -20.28 1.58
CA HIS A 116 -22.00 -21.66 2.08
C HIS A 116 -21.01 -21.87 3.23
N ILE A 117 -19.79 -21.32 3.13
CA ILE A 117 -18.79 -21.38 4.21
C ILE A 117 -19.31 -20.66 5.45
N GLU A 118 -19.92 -19.49 5.30
CA GLU A 118 -20.48 -18.72 6.41
C GLU A 118 -21.61 -19.49 7.11
N LYS A 119 -22.48 -20.19 6.36
CA LYS A 119 -23.51 -21.08 6.93
C LYS A 119 -22.90 -22.28 7.70
N LEU A 120 -21.78 -22.82 7.23
CA LEU A 120 -21.09 -23.96 7.86
C LEU A 120 -20.22 -23.55 9.07
N HIS A 121 -19.74 -22.31 9.09
CA HIS A 121 -18.78 -21.83 10.09
C HIS A 121 -19.29 -21.93 11.55
N PRO A 122 -20.54 -21.56 11.89
CA PRO A 122 -21.10 -21.76 13.22
C PRO A 122 -21.06 -23.23 13.66
N THR A 123 -21.43 -24.15 12.78
CA THR A 123 -21.45 -25.59 13.07
C THR A 123 -20.04 -26.14 13.27
N CYS A 124 -19.09 -25.78 12.39
CA CYS A 124 -17.69 -26.17 12.57
C CYS A 124 -17.08 -25.60 13.86
N ASN A 125 -17.42 -24.35 14.21
CA ASN A 125 -16.97 -23.74 15.46
C ASN A 125 -17.57 -24.43 16.68
N LEU A 126 -18.85 -24.79 16.64
CA LEU A 126 -19.49 -25.55 17.70
C LEU A 126 -18.83 -26.91 17.85
N LEU A 127 -18.63 -27.64 16.76
CA LEU A 127 -17.97 -28.95 16.75
C LEU A 127 -16.56 -28.86 17.33
N ARG A 128 -15.79 -27.82 17.00
CA ARG A 128 -14.46 -27.58 17.57
C ARG A 128 -14.49 -27.31 19.07
N LYS A 129 -15.48 -26.54 19.55
CA LYS A 129 -15.69 -26.30 20.99
C LYS A 129 -16.05 -27.61 21.71
N VAL A 130 -16.93 -28.41 21.15
CA VAL A 130 -17.32 -29.72 21.71
C VAL A 130 -16.12 -30.67 21.74
N GLN A 131 -15.35 -30.76 20.66
CA GLN A 131 -14.14 -31.56 20.59
C GLN A 131 -13.11 -31.13 21.63
N PHE A 132 -12.95 -29.82 21.85
CA PHE A 132 -12.07 -29.31 22.90
C PHE A 132 -12.47 -29.78 24.31
N ILE A 133 -13.77 -29.89 24.60
CA ILE A 133 -14.27 -30.40 25.89
C ILE A 133 -14.00 -31.89 26.03
N TYR A 134 -14.21 -32.69 24.98
CA TYR A 134 -13.89 -34.12 25.00
C TYR A 134 -12.40 -34.41 25.15
N ASP A 135 -11.53 -33.62 24.49
CA ASP A 135 -10.08 -33.76 24.60
C ASP A 135 -9.52 -33.23 25.94
N LEU A 136 -10.33 -32.49 26.72
CA LEU A 136 -9.85 -31.78 27.91
C LEU A 136 -9.19 -32.71 28.94
N PRO A 137 -9.77 -33.87 29.33
CA PRO A 137 -9.16 -34.75 30.32
C PRO A 137 -7.81 -35.30 29.86
N ASP A 138 -7.68 -35.68 28.59
CA ASP A 138 -6.43 -36.20 28.02
C ASP A 138 -5.35 -35.12 27.94
N ARG A 139 -5.74 -33.89 27.59
CA ARG A 139 -4.84 -32.73 27.62
C ARG A 139 -4.36 -32.43 29.03
N LEU A 140 -5.24 -32.48 30.03
CA LEU A 140 -4.87 -32.30 31.45
C LEU A 140 -3.93 -33.41 31.93
N ASN A 141 -4.20 -34.67 31.55
CA ASN A 141 -3.33 -35.80 31.86
C ASN A 141 -1.94 -35.66 31.22
N LYS A 142 -1.86 -35.10 30.00
CA LYS A 142 -0.58 -34.77 29.37
C LYS A 142 0.17 -33.69 30.13
N CYS A 143 -0.51 -32.62 30.57
CA CYS A 143 0.10 -31.57 31.40
C CYS A 143 0.58 -32.08 32.76
N ILE A 144 -0.10 -33.08 33.36
CA ILE A 144 0.36 -33.75 34.58
C ILE A 144 1.70 -34.45 34.33
N LYS A 145 1.83 -35.16 33.21
CA LYS A 145 3.06 -35.88 32.83
C LYS A 145 4.23 -34.95 32.53
N SER A 146 3.97 -33.80 31.91
CA SER A 146 5.01 -32.82 31.53
C SER A 146 5.29 -31.74 32.59
N GLU A 147 4.67 -31.83 33.78
CA GLU A 147 4.70 -30.80 34.85
C GLU A 147 4.32 -29.37 34.40
N ALA A 148 3.60 -29.21 33.29
CA ALA A 148 3.20 -27.92 32.73
C ALA A 148 1.89 -27.43 33.38
N TYR A 149 1.96 -27.08 34.66
CA TYR A 149 0.76 -26.76 35.45
C TYR A 149 0.09 -25.43 35.06
N VAL A 150 0.85 -24.44 34.56
CA VAL A 150 0.31 -23.14 34.11
C VAL A 150 -0.69 -23.33 32.97
N ASP A 151 -0.30 -24.10 31.95
CA ASP A 151 -1.13 -24.36 30.78
C ASP A 151 -2.37 -25.20 31.14
N ALA A 152 -2.23 -26.14 32.08
CA ALA A 152 -3.34 -26.95 32.56
C ALA A 152 -4.43 -26.09 33.22
N VAL A 153 -4.04 -25.16 34.10
CA VAL A 153 -4.97 -24.22 34.73
C VAL A 153 -5.66 -23.36 33.69
N ARG A 154 -4.92 -22.80 32.72
CA ARG A 154 -5.51 -21.96 31.66
C ARG A 154 -6.53 -22.73 30.80
N LEU A 155 -6.20 -23.96 30.41
CA LEU A 155 -7.11 -24.82 29.63
C LEU A 155 -8.38 -25.14 30.42
N TYR A 156 -8.25 -25.45 31.72
CA TYR A 156 -9.39 -25.74 32.58
C TYR A 156 -10.26 -24.50 32.84
N THR A 157 -9.67 -23.34 33.16
CA THR A 157 -10.41 -22.09 33.34
C THR A 157 -11.16 -21.68 32.07
N GLY A 158 -10.57 -21.88 30.88
CA GLY A 158 -11.24 -21.62 29.60
C GLY A 158 -12.40 -22.57 29.30
N ALA A 159 -12.35 -23.82 29.78
CA ALA A 159 -13.42 -24.80 29.63
C ALA A 159 -14.52 -24.70 30.70
N MET A 160 -14.21 -24.07 31.85
CA MET A 160 -15.08 -23.97 33.03
C MET A 160 -16.51 -23.47 32.72
N PRO A 161 -16.72 -22.40 31.93
CA PRO A 161 -18.08 -21.90 31.67
C PRO A 161 -18.96 -22.94 30.95
N ILE A 162 -18.37 -23.74 30.06
CA ILE A 162 -19.08 -24.78 29.31
C ILE A 162 -19.35 -26.00 30.21
N LEU A 163 -18.39 -26.38 31.04
CA LEU A 163 -18.55 -27.46 32.01
C LEU A 163 -19.56 -27.11 33.13
N MET A 164 -19.69 -25.85 33.50
CA MET A 164 -20.72 -25.42 34.46
C MET A 164 -22.12 -25.43 33.84
N ALA A 165 -22.25 -25.04 32.57
CA ALA A 165 -23.54 -24.98 31.89
C ALA A 165 -24.05 -26.37 31.42
N TYR A 166 -23.15 -27.25 30.98
CA TYR A 166 -23.50 -28.53 30.33
C TYR A 166 -22.80 -29.76 30.93
N GLY A 167 -22.04 -29.59 32.01
CA GLY A 167 -21.29 -30.69 32.61
C GLY A 167 -22.13 -31.67 33.41
N ASP A 168 -23.32 -31.30 33.86
CA ASP A 168 -24.21 -32.23 34.60
C ASP A 168 -25.18 -32.99 33.67
N SER A 169 -25.12 -32.72 32.36
CA SER A 169 -25.89 -33.41 31.33
C SER A 169 -24.97 -34.13 30.35
N SER A 170 -24.66 -33.53 29.20
CA SER A 170 -23.97 -34.19 28.08
C SER A 170 -22.49 -34.45 28.33
N PHE A 171 -21.84 -33.73 29.26
CA PHE A 171 -20.39 -33.82 29.49
C PHE A 171 -20.00 -34.34 30.88
N GLN A 172 -20.86 -35.14 31.53
CA GLN A 172 -20.65 -35.62 32.90
C GLN A 172 -19.33 -36.38 33.09
N ASP A 173 -19.03 -37.33 32.21
CA ASP A 173 -17.80 -38.11 32.29
C ASP A 173 -16.55 -37.23 32.10
N CYS A 174 -16.62 -36.27 31.17
CA CYS A 174 -15.54 -35.32 30.92
C CYS A 174 -15.32 -34.36 32.09
N LYS A 175 -16.40 -33.89 32.73
CA LYS A 175 -16.35 -33.06 33.94
C LYS A 175 -15.70 -33.82 35.09
N LEU A 176 -16.16 -35.03 35.39
CA LEU A 176 -15.60 -35.87 36.45
C LEU A 176 -14.13 -36.21 36.21
N ALA A 177 -13.77 -36.58 34.98
CA ALA A 177 -12.39 -36.90 34.62
C ALA A 177 -11.46 -35.68 34.69
N SER A 178 -11.92 -34.52 34.21
CA SER A 178 -11.15 -33.27 34.27
C SER A 178 -11.00 -32.72 35.70
N GLU A 179 -12.03 -32.81 36.54
CA GLU A 179 -11.98 -32.46 37.97
C GLU A 179 -11.01 -33.37 38.73
N LYS A 180 -11.01 -34.68 38.46
CA LYS A 180 -10.05 -35.64 39.04
C LYS A 180 -8.62 -35.33 38.61
N ALA A 181 -8.40 -34.99 37.33
CA ALA A 181 -7.09 -34.57 36.82
C ALA A 181 -6.64 -33.27 37.50
N MET A 182 -7.52 -32.28 37.63
CA MET A 182 -7.25 -31.02 38.32
C MET A 182 -6.97 -31.22 39.81
N ALA A 183 -7.70 -32.08 40.50
CA ALA A 183 -7.42 -32.43 41.91
C ALA A 183 -6.03 -33.04 42.07
N THR A 184 -5.58 -33.82 41.09
CA THR A 184 -4.21 -34.38 41.06
C THR A 184 -3.18 -33.29 40.83
N ILE A 185 -3.45 -32.33 39.93
CA ILE A 185 -2.60 -31.16 39.71
C ILE A 185 -2.48 -30.31 40.98
N VAL A 186 -3.59 -30.02 41.66
CA VAL A 186 -3.61 -29.26 42.91
C VAL A 186 -2.82 -29.98 44.00
N LYS A 187 -2.97 -31.31 44.13
CA LYS A 187 -2.14 -32.12 45.05
C LYS A 187 -0.65 -32.04 44.70
N ASN A 188 -0.29 -32.12 43.43
CA ASN A 188 1.09 -32.00 42.97
C ASN A 188 1.67 -30.60 43.21
N LEU A 189 0.90 -29.54 42.97
CA LEU A 189 1.27 -28.16 43.26
C LEU A 189 1.50 -27.94 44.75
N HIS A 190 0.60 -28.42 45.62
CA HIS A 190 0.80 -28.36 47.07
C HIS A 190 2.00 -29.19 47.54
N ARG A 191 2.24 -30.37 46.94
CA ARG A 191 3.43 -31.18 47.22
C ARG A 191 4.71 -30.45 46.79
N LYS A 192 4.70 -29.78 45.63
CA LYS A 192 5.82 -28.97 45.12
C LYS A 192 6.05 -27.78 46.04
N GLN A 193 4.99 -27.09 46.47
CA GLN A 193 5.05 -26.00 47.44
C GLN A 193 5.64 -26.47 48.79
N ARG A 194 5.19 -27.62 49.33
CA ARG A 194 5.72 -28.24 50.55
C ARG A 194 7.20 -28.60 50.43
N LYS A 195 7.63 -29.15 49.30
CA LYS A 195 9.05 -29.46 49.02
C LYS A 195 9.90 -28.20 48.83
N LEU A 196 9.33 -27.14 48.24
CA LEU A 196 9.97 -25.83 48.04
C LEU A 196 10.11 -25.01 49.34
N PHE A 197 9.39 -25.38 50.42
CA PHE A 197 9.68 -24.88 51.77
C PHE A 197 10.91 -25.54 52.40
N SER A 198 11.35 -26.69 51.88
CA SER A 198 12.47 -27.46 52.44
C SER A 198 13.79 -27.28 51.69
N ASN A 199 13.81 -26.93 50.39
CA ASN A 199 15.05 -26.80 49.59
C ASN A 199 15.09 -25.58 48.63
N SER A 200 16.31 -25.11 48.39
CA SER A 200 16.75 -23.98 47.55
C SER A 200 16.31 -24.06 46.07
N GLU A 201 15.20 -23.43 45.70
CA GLU A 201 14.93 -22.99 44.32
C GLU A 201 14.14 -21.67 44.28
N SER A 202 14.13 -21.02 43.10
CA SER A 202 13.81 -19.59 42.91
C SER A 202 12.42 -19.16 43.42
N ILE A 203 12.39 -17.98 44.03
CA ILE A 203 11.20 -17.33 44.61
C ILE A 203 10.07 -17.19 43.58
N GLN A 204 10.42 -17.05 42.30
CA GLN A 204 9.50 -16.90 41.16
C GLN A 204 8.60 -18.13 40.96
N LYS A 205 9.16 -19.35 40.98
CA LYS A 205 8.37 -20.59 40.81
C LYS A 205 7.36 -20.80 41.95
N ARG A 206 7.64 -20.24 43.14
CA ARG A 206 6.72 -20.27 44.30
C ARG A 206 5.58 -19.27 44.14
N ALA A 207 5.88 -18.07 43.63
CA ALA A 207 4.88 -17.04 43.36
C ALA A 207 3.90 -17.51 42.27
N GLU A 208 4.42 -18.12 41.20
CA GLU A 208 3.62 -18.71 40.12
C GLU A 208 2.69 -19.83 40.63
N ALA A 209 3.21 -20.78 41.42
CA ALA A 209 2.38 -21.84 41.99
C ALA A 209 1.26 -21.30 42.91
N THR A 210 1.54 -20.23 43.65
CA THR A 210 0.55 -19.57 44.53
C THR A 210 -0.49 -18.79 43.72
N MET A 211 -0.10 -18.14 42.62
CA MET A 211 -1.02 -17.48 41.69
C MET A 211 -1.94 -18.48 40.99
N LEU A 212 -1.43 -19.61 40.50
CA LEU A 212 -2.23 -20.64 39.84
C LEU A 212 -3.28 -21.25 40.77
N LEU A 213 -2.94 -21.46 42.04
CA LEU A 213 -3.89 -21.94 43.06
C LEU A 213 -4.99 -20.91 43.34
N LYS A 214 -4.67 -19.61 43.33
CA LYS A 214 -5.67 -18.54 43.47
C LYS A 214 -6.61 -18.46 42.27
N GLN A 215 -6.12 -18.70 41.05
CA GLN A 215 -6.90 -18.63 39.81
C GLN A 215 -7.95 -19.76 39.67
N LEU A 216 -7.79 -20.88 40.38
CA LEU A 216 -8.71 -22.02 40.33
C LEU A 216 -9.86 -21.96 41.36
N GLU A 217 -9.99 -20.88 42.14
CA GLU A 217 -11.01 -20.71 43.20
C GLU A 217 -11.18 -21.90 44.16
N TYR A 218 -10.15 -22.75 44.32
CA TYR A 218 -10.16 -23.77 45.36
C TYR A 218 -9.98 -23.08 46.72
N PRO A 219 -10.90 -23.28 47.69
CA PRO A 219 -11.02 -22.40 48.82
C PRO A 219 -9.81 -22.56 49.72
N ALA A 220 -9.10 -21.44 49.83
CA ALA A 220 -8.23 -21.03 50.91
C ALA A 220 -8.97 -21.00 52.27
N LYS A 221 -9.53 -22.13 52.72
CA LYS A 221 -9.87 -22.29 54.12
C LYS A 221 -8.61 -22.82 54.82
N GLU A 222 -8.06 -21.98 55.69
CA GLU A 222 -6.94 -22.19 56.63
C GLU A 222 -5.49 -21.96 56.15
N CYS A 223 -5.12 -22.14 54.90
CA CYS A 223 -3.68 -22.14 54.54
C CYS A 223 -3.15 -20.97 53.69
N SER A 224 -3.97 -20.05 53.18
CA SER A 224 -3.48 -19.00 52.27
C SER A 224 -2.94 -17.77 52.99
N PHE A 225 -3.74 -17.11 53.84
CA PHE A 225 -3.38 -15.79 54.34
C PHE A 225 -2.24 -15.83 55.36
N LYS A 226 -2.29 -16.75 56.34
CA LYS A 226 -1.22 -16.91 57.33
C LYS A 226 0.10 -17.35 56.71
N ASN A 227 0.10 -18.31 55.79
CA ASN A 227 1.33 -18.74 55.13
C ASN A 227 1.83 -17.74 54.08
N TRP A 228 0.94 -16.95 53.46
CA TRP A 228 1.33 -15.84 52.59
C TRP A 228 1.97 -14.71 53.39
N LEU A 229 1.40 -14.32 54.53
CA LEU A 229 2.00 -13.37 55.49
C LEU A 229 3.33 -13.88 56.04
N LEU A 230 3.42 -15.15 56.44
CA LEU A 230 4.69 -15.76 56.86
C LEU A 230 5.73 -15.81 55.72
N CYS A 231 5.28 -15.97 54.46
CA CYS A 231 6.15 -15.92 53.29
C CYS A 231 6.63 -14.49 52.97
N THR A 232 5.80 -13.47 53.19
CA THR A 232 6.18 -12.06 52.98
C THR A 232 7.01 -11.52 54.15
N GLU A 233 6.70 -11.86 55.40
CA GLU A 233 7.52 -11.55 56.58
C GLU A 233 8.93 -12.14 56.44
N LYS A 234 9.06 -13.44 56.16
CA LYS A 234 10.38 -14.06 55.96
C LYS A 234 11.11 -13.52 54.71
N PHE A 235 10.38 -12.99 53.73
CA PHE A 235 10.95 -12.31 52.56
C PHE A 235 11.51 -10.93 52.93
N PHE A 236 10.79 -10.15 53.76
CA PHE A 236 11.30 -8.88 54.26
C PHE A 236 12.48 -9.10 55.21
N GLU A 237 12.42 -10.05 56.14
CA GLU A 237 13.52 -10.35 57.06
C GLU A 237 14.81 -10.75 56.32
N LYS A 238 14.74 -11.66 55.34
CA LYS A 238 15.94 -12.05 54.56
C LYS A 238 16.50 -10.91 53.73
N ASN A 239 15.66 -10.05 53.13
CA ASN A 239 16.13 -8.89 52.38
C ASN A 239 16.69 -7.80 53.30
N LEU A 240 16.13 -7.63 54.50
CA LEU A 240 16.67 -6.70 55.51
C LEU A 240 18.04 -7.15 56.01
N ILE A 241 18.25 -8.47 56.14
CA ILE A 241 19.55 -9.05 56.49
C ILE A 241 20.56 -8.84 55.36
N TYR A 242 20.16 -9.09 54.10
CA TYR A 242 21.04 -8.86 52.93
C TYR A 242 21.40 -7.38 52.75
N LEU A 243 20.45 -6.46 52.94
CA LEU A 243 20.71 -5.01 52.89
C LEU A 243 21.58 -4.56 54.06
N ASN A 244 21.33 -5.01 55.29
CA ASN A 244 22.18 -4.66 56.44
C ASN A 244 23.61 -5.21 56.27
N GLN A 245 23.77 -6.41 55.71
CA GLN A 245 25.08 -6.99 55.47
C GLN A 245 25.83 -6.27 54.33
N HIS A 246 25.12 -5.76 53.32
CA HIS A 246 25.70 -4.91 52.27
C HIS A 246 26.04 -3.49 52.75
N VAL A 247 25.22 -2.90 53.63
CA VAL A 247 25.48 -1.57 54.21
C VAL A 247 26.64 -1.63 55.20
N CYS A 248 26.76 -2.68 56.02
CA CYS A 248 27.91 -2.88 56.90
C CYS A 248 29.22 -3.08 56.14
N LEU A 249 29.20 -3.69 54.94
CA LEU A 249 30.38 -3.85 54.09
C LEU A 249 30.77 -2.58 53.32
N GLN A 250 29.90 -1.56 53.24
CA GLN A 250 30.21 -0.27 52.61
C GLN A 250 30.67 0.81 53.61
N PHE A 251 30.59 0.57 54.92
CA PHE A 251 30.97 1.52 55.98
C PHE A 251 32.20 1.08 56.81
N GLN A 252 33.06 0.23 56.25
CA GLN A 252 34.35 -0.18 56.82
C GLN A 252 35.46 0.06 55.80
#